data_AF-A0A8X7WJG9-F1
#
_entry.id   AF-A0A8X7WJG9-F1
#
_cell.length_a   1.000
_cell.length_b   1.000
_cell.length_c   1.000
_cell.angle_alpha   90.00
_cell.angle_beta   90.00
_cell.angle_gamma   90.00
#
_symmetry.space_group_name_H-M   'P 1'
#
loop_
_entity.id
_entity.type
_entity.pdbx_description
1 polymer ?
#
loop_
_entity_poly.entity_id
_entity_poly.type
_entity_poly.pdbx_seq_one_letter_code
_entity_poly.pdbx_strand_id
1 'polypeptide(L)'
;MIQSTNSSVLVDFKKQTPYKTVYQVEETIGYIDDSAIEAIKKFADAVVVSRGSVYLVRPSFFITGQTNIVEKLQMFKLPVYVETFQNEFVSLGLGISTPMRPLR
;
A
#
# COMPACT_ATOMS: atom_id res chain seq x y z
N MET A 1 15.80 -3.85 5.06
CA MET A 1 15.57 -3.30 3.70
C MET A 1 15.73 -1.79 3.78
N ILE A 2 16.09 -1.13 2.69
CA ILE A 2 16.18 0.33 2.61
C ILE A 2 15.06 0.81 1.70
N GLN A 3 14.15 1.62 2.23
CA GLN A 3 13.00 2.16 1.51
C GLN A 3 13.21 3.65 1.18
N SER A 4 12.83 4.06 -0.03
CA SER A 4 12.83 5.47 -0.42
C SER A 4 11.86 5.72 -1.56
N THR A 5 11.34 6.95 -1.61
CA THR A 5 10.56 7.47 -2.75
C THR A 5 11.45 8.03 -3.85
N ASN A 6 12.76 8.15 -3.60
CA ASN A 6 13.74 8.67 -4.56
C ASN A 6 14.56 7.54 -5.19
N SER A 7 14.45 7.39 -6.52
CA SER A 7 15.15 6.33 -7.26
C SER A 7 16.68 6.49 -7.25
N SER A 8 17.20 7.73 -7.32
CA SER A 8 18.64 7.99 -7.29
C SER A 8 19.27 7.53 -5.98
N VAL A 9 18.58 7.76 -4.86
CA VAL A 9 19.01 7.29 -3.53
C VAL A 9 19.09 5.76 -3.51
N LEU A 10 18.10 5.08 -4.07
CA LEU A 10 18.09 3.61 -4.13
C LEU A 10 19.18 3.05 -5.05
N VAL A 11 19.52 3.73 -6.15
CA VAL A 11 20.64 3.34 -7.01
C VAL A 11 21.95 3.34 -6.23
N ASP A 12 22.19 4.36 -5.41
CA ASP A 12 23.41 4.47 -4.62
C ASP A 12 23.47 3.39 -3.53
N PHE A 13 22.38 3.20 -2.78
CA PHE A 13 22.31 2.18 -1.74
C PHE A 13 22.40 0.75 -2.28
N LYS A 14 21.86 0.48 -3.47
CA LYS A 14 21.96 -0.82 -4.14
C LYS A 14 23.40 -1.17 -4.51
N LYS A 15 24.25 -0.18 -4.77
CA LYS A 15 25.69 -0.38 -5.06
C LYS A 15 26.53 -0.49 -3.78
N GLN A 16 26.16 0.24 -2.75
CA GLN A 16 26.99 0.39 -1.54
C GLN A 16 26.67 -0.63 -0.44
N THR A 17 25.49 -1.26 -0.47
CA THR A 17 25.02 -2.11 0.61
C THR A 17 24.46 -3.44 0.11
N PRO A 18 24.51 -4.51 0.92
CA PRO A 18 23.88 -5.78 0.60
C PRO A 18 22.37 -5.81 0.94
N TYR A 19 21.80 -4.70 1.41
CA TYR A 19 20.40 -4.65 1.82
C TYR A 19 19.49 -4.52 0.61
N LYS A 20 18.35 -5.22 0.65
CA LYS A 20 17.30 -5.06 -0.37
C LYS A 20 16.82 -3.60 -0.42
N THR A 21 16.80 -3.02 -1.61
CA THR A 21 16.25 -1.68 -1.86
C THR A 21 14.77 -1.77 -2.23
N VAL A 22 13.96 -0.85 -1.72
CA VAL A 22 12.51 -0.88 -1.88
C VAL A 22 12.03 0.49 -2.32
N TYR A 23 11.39 0.54 -3.48
CA TYR A 23 10.83 1.77 -4.02
C TYR A 23 9.44 2.02 -3.46
N GLN A 24 9.23 3.18 -2.86
CA GLN A 24 7.91 3.59 -2.39
C GLN A 24 7.24 4.47 -3.44
N VAL A 25 6.10 4.01 -3.94
CA VAL A 25 5.24 4.80 -4.83
C VAL A 25 4.43 5.76 -3.94
N GLU A 26 4.69 7.06 -4.06
CA GLU A 26 3.98 8.09 -3.26
C GLU A 26 2.52 8.23 -3.69
N GLU A 27 2.25 8.07 -4.99
CA GLU A 27 0.93 8.25 -5.55
C GLU A 27 0.06 7.01 -5.44
N THR A 28 -1.25 7.23 -5.31
CA THR A 28 -2.23 6.16 -5.46
C THR A 28 -2.44 5.87 -6.94
N ILE A 29 -1.74 4.86 -7.43
CA ILE A 29 -1.87 4.36 -8.80
C ILE A 29 -2.98 3.31 -8.92
N GLY A 30 -3.69 3.29 -10.05
CA GLY A 30 -4.63 2.22 -10.41
C GLY A 30 -4.10 1.26 -11.50
N TYR A 31 -3.01 1.64 -12.16
CA TYR A 31 -2.39 0.92 -13.26
C TYR A 31 -0.90 1.29 -13.33
N ILE A 32 -0.08 0.40 -13.89
CA ILE A 32 1.34 0.62 -14.15
C ILE A 32 1.75 -0.08 -15.44
N ASP A 33 2.55 0.58 -16.29
CA ASP A 33 3.05 0.02 -17.53
C ASP A 33 4.20 -0.97 -17.32
N ASP A 34 4.30 -1.96 -18.20
CA ASP A 34 5.34 -3.00 -18.17
C ASP A 34 6.75 -2.38 -18.23
N SER A 35 6.91 -1.33 -19.04
CA SER A 35 8.17 -0.58 -19.17
C SER A 35 8.55 0.13 -17.87
N ALA A 36 7.56 0.63 -17.11
CA ALA A 36 7.78 1.26 -15.82
C ALA A 36 8.21 0.22 -14.77
N ILE A 37 7.61 -0.98 -14.76
CA ILE A 37 8.02 -2.07 -13.87
C ILE A 37 9.47 -2.49 -14.15
N GLU A 38 9.84 -2.63 -15.43
CA GLU A 38 11.21 -2.96 -15.83
C GLU A 38 12.19 -1.83 -15.48
N ALA A 39 11.77 -0.56 -15.53
CA ALA A 39 12.58 0.55 -15.05
C ALA A 39 12.82 0.48 -13.52
N ILE A 40 11.78 0.18 -12.74
CA ILE A 40 11.87 0.06 -11.26
C ILE A 40 12.86 -1.03 -10.86
N LYS A 41 12.83 -2.19 -11.53
CA LYS A 41 13.73 -3.33 -11.24
C LYS A 41 15.23 -2.97 -11.34
N LYS A 42 15.57 -1.93 -12.11
CA LYS A 42 16.97 -1.47 -12.24
C LYS A 42 17.50 -0.86 -10.94
N PHE A 43 16.65 -0.25 -10.13
CA PHE A 43 17.07 0.46 -8.92
C PHE A 43 16.46 -0.09 -7.62
N ALA A 44 15.41 -0.91 -7.69
CA ALA A 44 14.74 -1.48 -6.53
C ALA A 44 14.55 -3.00 -6.66
N ASP A 45 14.61 -3.70 -5.53
CA ASP A 45 14.36 -5.14 -5.42
C ASP A 45 12.91 -5.48 -5.04
N ALA A 46 12.16 -4.49 -4.54
CA ALA A 46 10.74 -4.59 -4.24
C ALA A 46 10.07 -3.21 -4.36
N VAL A 47 8.74 -3.19 -4.31
CA VAL A 47 7.95 -1.96 -4.34
C VAL A 47 6.98 -1.91 -3.17
N VAL A 48 6.76 -0.71 -2.64
CA VAL A 48 5.70 -0.39 -1.67
C VAL A 48 4.65 0.43 -2.40
N VAL A 49 3.39 0.02 -2.30
CA VAL A 49 2.23 0.73 -2.87
C VAL A 49 1.23 1.11 -1.79
N SER A 50 0.42 2.12 -2.05
CA SER A 50 -0.61 2.54 -1.10
C SER A 50 -1.76 1.51 -1.03
N ARG A 51 -2.49 1.46 0.09
CA ARG A 51 -3.71 0.66 0.23
C ARG A 51 -4.74 1.06 -0.84
N GLY A 52 -4.82 2.36 -1.16
CA GLY A 52 -5.70 2.89 -2.20
C GLY A 52 -5.34 2.40 -3.60
N SER A 53 -4.06 2.03 -3.82
CA SER A 53 -3.64 1.44 -5.08
C SER A 53 -4.10 -0.01 -5.24
N VAL A 54 -4.34 -0.71 -4.14
CA VAL A 54 -4.79 -2.10 -4.16
C VAL A 54 -6.31 -2.18 -4.11
N TYR A 55 -6.94 -1.39 -3.24
CA TYR A 55 -8.39 -1.43 -3.02
C TYR A 55 -9.04 -0.11 -3.39
N LEU A 56 -10.09 -0.19 -4.21
CA LEU A 56 -10.93 0.96 -4.55
C LEU A 56 -11.84 1.27 -3.37
N VAL A 57 -11.72 2.47 -2.80
CA VAL A 57 -12.49 2.92 -1.64
C VAL A 57 -13.42 4.06 -2.04
N ARG A 58 -14.72 3.94 -1.73
CA ARG A 58 -15.70 5.03 -1.93
C ARG A 58 -15.64 6.06 -0.80
N PRO A 59 -16.24 7.26 -0.97
CA PRO A 59 -16.29 8.28 0.08
C PRO A 59 -16.88 7.81 1.42
N SER A 60 -17.71 6.77 1.40
CA SER A 60 -18.27 6.11 2.58
C SER A 60 -17.32 5.12 3.26
N PHE A 61 -16.04 5.09 2.87
CA PHE A 61 -14.95 4.26 3.40
C PHE A 61 -15.10 2.74 3.23
N PHE A 62 -16.05 2.30 2.39
CA PHE A 62 -16.19 0.89 2.02
C PHE A 62 -15.33 0.54 0.80
N ILE A 63 -14.74 -0.66 0.84
CA ILE A 63 -14.05 -1.27 -0.31
C ILE A 63 -15.11 -1.68 -1.33
N THR A 64 -14.94 -1.26 -2.58
CA THR A 64 -15.87 -1.59 -3.67
C THR A 64 -15.24 -2.39 -4.79
N GLY A 65 -13.93 -2.64 -4.73
CA GLY A 65 -13.21 -3.43 -5.70
C GLY A 65 -11.72 -3.48 -5.38
N GLN A 66 -11.00 -4.26 -6.18
CA GLN A 66 -9.56 -4.44 -6.11
C GLN A 66 -8.95 -4.18 -7.48
N THR A 67 -7.77 -3.56 -7.52
CA THR A 67 -7.01 -3.37 -8.75
C THR A 67 -6.15 -4.61 -9.04
N ASN A 68 -5.67 -4.73 -10.28
CA ASN A 68 -4.77 -5.82 -10.70
C ASN A 68 -3.28 -5.47 -10.51
N ILE A 69 -2.94 -4.37 -9.83
CA ILE A 69 -1.55 -3.91 -9.70
C ILE A 69 -0.67 -4.95 -9.00
N VAL A 70 -1.16 -5.55 -7.91
CA VAL A 70 -0.38 -6.53 -7.12
C VAL A 70 -0.07 -7.75 -7.97
N GLU A 71 -1.06 -8.30 -8.67
CA GLU A 71 -0.89 -9.45 -9.57
C GLU A 71 0.11 -9.12 -10.67
N LYS A 72 -0.04 -7.95 -11.31
CA LYS A 72 0.85 -7.51 -12.39
C LYS A 72 2.31 -7.41 -11.91
N LEU A 73 2.57 -6.76 -10.79
CA LEU A 73 3.92 -6.62 -10.24
C LEU A 73 4.53 -7.99 -9.87
N GLN A 74 3.72 -8.91 -9.32
CA GLN A 74 4.15 -10.27 -8.99
C GLN A 74 4.47 -11.10 -10.25
N MET A 75 3.74 -10.93 -11.36
CA MET A 75 4.06 -11.59 -12.64
C MET A 75 5.46 -11.20 -13.15
N PHE A 76 5.90 -9.96 -12.87
CA PHE A 76 7.25 -9.47 -13.19
C PHE A 76 8.33 -9.90 -12.17
N LYS A 77 7.96 -10.74 -11.19
CA LYS A 77 8.78 -11.19 -10.05
C LYS A 77 9.26 -10.02 -9.18
N LEU A 78 8.50 -8.94 -9.11
CA LEU A 78 8.77 -7.81 -8.23
C LEU A 78 7.92 -7.95 -6.95
N PRO A 79 8.52 -8.23 -5.78
CA PRO A 79 7.81 -8.29 -4.51
C PRO A 79 7.08 -6.97 -4.21
N VAL A 80 5.87 -7.09 -3.67
CA VAL A 80 5.00 -5.95 -3.37
C VAL A 80 4.70 -5.93 -1.87
N TYR A 81 4.96 -4.79 -1.24
CA TYR A 81 4.48 -4.45 0.08
C TYR A 81 3.37 -3.41 -0.06
N VAL A 82 2.44 -3.39 0.89
CA VAL A 82 1.28 -2.50 0.85
C VAL A 82 1.19 -1.73 2.16
N GLU A 83 1.12 -0.42 2.07
CA GLU A 83 1.02 0.50 3.21
C GLU A 83 -0.13 1.48 3.00
N THR A 84 -0.77 2.07 4.00
CA THR A 84 -0.75 1.77 5.42
C THR A 84 -2.00 0.96 5.74
N PHE A 85 -1.85 -0.17 6.42
CA PHE A 85 -2.99 -0.84 7.06
C PHE A 85 -3.09 -0.33 8.49
N GLN A 86 -4.25 0.23 8.81
CA GLN A 86 -4.62 0.58 10.18
C GLN A 86 -5.63 -0.46 10.67
N ASN A 87 -5.75 -0.59 11.98
CA ASN A 87 -6.64 -1.55 12.60
C ASN A 87 -8.08 -1.36 12.08
N GLU A 88 -8.71 -2.45 11.64
CA GLU A 88 -10.01 -2.43 10.97
C GLU A 88 -11.21 -2.25 11.91
N PHE A 89 -10.94 -2.05 13.21
CA PHE A 89 -11.96 -1.68 14.18
C PHE A 89 -12.22 -0.17 14.10
N VAL A 90 -13.34 0.20 13.47
CA VAL A 90 -14.05 1.40 13.90
C VAL A 90 -14.40 1.13 15.36
N SER A 91 -13.82 1.88 16.30
CA SER A 91 -14.30 1.83 17.68
C SER A 91 -15.78 2.20 17.64
N LEU A 92 -16.65 1.20 17.81
CA LEU A 92 -18.07 1.39 18.06
C LEU A 92 -18.17 2.12 19.41
N GLY A 93 -17.98 3.43 19.38
CA GLY A 93 -18.45 4.34 20.41
C GLY A 93 -19.97 4.41 20.34
N LEU A 94 -20.64 3.27 20.47
CA LEU A 94 -22.07 3.24 20.68
C LEU A 94 -22.29 3.66 22.12
N GLY A 95 -22.44 4.97 22.33
CA GLY A 95 -23.02 5.52 23.54
C GLY A 95 -24.48 5.08 23.64
N ILE A 96 -24.70 3.81 23.99
CA ILE A 96 -25.99 3.34 24.49
C ILE A 96 -26.15 3.91 25.90
N SER A 97 -26.52 5.18 26.00
CA SER A 97 -27.31 5.65 27.13
C SER A 97 -28.74 5.15 26.92
N THR A 98 -28.98 3.85 27.15
CA THR A 98 -30.35 3.38 27.38
C THR A 98 -30.81 3.97 28.71
N PRO A 99 -31.82 4.87 28.75
CA PRO A 99 -32.39 5.26 30.03
C PRO A 99 -33.13 4.05 30.60
N MET A 100 -32.78 3.62 31.81
CA MET A 100 -33.59 2.68 32.57
C MET A 100 -35.01 3.26 32.72
N ARG A 101 -36.02 2.54 32.22
CA ARG A 101 -37.42 2.82 32.59
C ARG A 101 -37.63 2.45 34.06
N PRO A 102 -38.24 3.31 34.89
CA PRO A 102 -38.68 2.90 36.21
C PRO A 102 -39.88 1.96 36.06
N LEU A 103 -39.86 0.86 36.83
CA LEU A 103 -41.01 -0.02 37.00
C LEU A 103 -42.10 0.72 37.77
N ARG A 104 -43.31 0.74 37.22
CA ARG A 104 -44.56 0.99 37.93
C ARG A 104 -45.48 -0.19 37.69
#